data_AF-A0A523UDG0-F1
#
_entry.id   AF-A0A523UDG0-F1
#
_cell.length_a   1.000
_cell.length_b   1.000
_cell.length_c   1.000
_cell.angle_alpha   90.00
_cell.angle_beta   90.00
_cell.angle_gamma   90.00
#
_symmetry.space_group_name_H-M   'P 1'
#
loop_
_entity.id
_entity.type
_entity.pdbx_description
1 polymer ?
#
loop_
_entity_poly.entity_id
_entity_poly.type
_entity_poly.pdbx_seq_one_letter_code
_entity_poly.pdbx_strand_id
1 'polypeptide(L)'
;MARNVYVLLNFTRKERYYGTTEKPVRQRVKEQRSGGTIAIRHWNWARDDIRYRTLATGLPDSKAIEKAHKLESRKPPKGWKTIQTGGR
;
A
#
# COMPACT_ATOMS: atom_id res chain seq x y z
N MET A 1 8.28 12.24 13.09
CA MET A 1 6.96 11.59 13.27
C MET A 1 7.10 10.10 13.02
N ALA A 2 6.35 9.26 13.74
CA ALA A 2 6.40 7.81 13.57
C ALA A 2 5.40 7.37 12.49
N ARG A 3 5.81 6.46 11.61
CA ARG A 3 5.01 5.94 10.49
C ARG A 3 4.87 4.44 10.53
N ASN A 4 3.72 3.99 10.05
CA ASN A 4 3.38 2.60 9.80
C ASN A 4 3.61 2.28 8.32
N VAL A 5 4.11 1.08 8.04
CA VAL A 5 4.28 0.56 6.67
C VAL A 5 3.23 -0.52 6.46
N TYR A 6 2.52 -0.45 5.34
CA TYR A 6 1.47 -1.42 5.01
C TYR A 6 1.55 -1.84 3.55
N VAL A 7 0.86 -2.94 3.25
CA VAL A 7 0.60 -3.41 1.90
C VAL A 7 -0.91 -3.56 1.71
N LEU A 8 -1.38 -3.17 0.53
CA LEU A 8 -2.66 -3.58 0.00
C LEU A 8 -2.45 -4.61 -1.10
N LEU A 9 -3.28 -5.64 -1.12
CA LEU A 9 -3.25 -6.74 -2.07
C LEU A 9 -4.61 -6.83 -2.72
N ASN A 10 -4.67 -6.60 -4.03
CA ASN A 10 -5.84 -6.84 -4.87
C ASN A 10 -5.67 -8.21 -5.54
N PHE A 11 -6.34 -9.22 -5.00
CA PHE A 11 -6.23 -10.60 -5.49
C PHE A 11 -6.95 -10.80 -6.84
N THR A 12 -8.01 -10.03 -7.11
CA THR A 12 -8.74 -10.07 -8.37
C THR A 12 -7.86 -9.60 -9.54
N ARG A 13 -7.17 -8.47 -9.36
CA ARG A 13 -6.28 -7.90 -10.38
C ARG A 13 -4.84 -8.41 -10.32
N LYS A 14 -4.50 -9.16 -9.26
CA LYS A 14 -3.12 -9.57 -8.93
C LYS A 14 -2.20 -8.36 -8.80
N GLU A 15 -2.64 -7.34 -8.07
CA GLU A 15 -1.87 -6.11 -7.87
C GLU A 15 -1.53 -5.93 -6.39
N ARG A 16 -0.36 -5.37 -6.10
CA ARG A 16 0.04 -5.01 -4.74
C ARG A 16 0.49 -3.57 -4.67
N TYR A 17 0.14 -2.88 -3.61
CA TYR A 17 0.50 -1.49 -3.35
C TYR A 17 1.15 -1.40 -1.97
N TYR A 18 2.29 -0.72 -1.88
CA TYR A 18 2.93 -0.44 -0.60
C TYR A 18 2.77 1.03 -0.27
N GLY A 19 2.53 1.32 1.01
CA GLY A 19 2.39 2.69 1.46
C GLY A 19 2.88 2.88 2.89
N THR A 20 3.09 4.14 3.23
CA THR A 20 3.37 4.58 4.59
C THR A 20 2.23 5.47 5.09
N THR A 21 2.03 5.53 6.41
CA THR A 21 1.03 6.40 7.02
C THR A 21 1.35 6.69 8.47
N GLU A 22 1.03 7.89 8.95
CA GLU A 22 1.12 8.28 10.36
C GLU A 22 -0.11 7.82 11.15
N LYS A 23 -1.21 7.54 10.46
CA LYS A 23 -2.47 7.08 11.04
C LYS A 23 -2.45 5.55 11.25
N PRO A 24 -3.37 5.00 12.06
CA PRO A 24 -3.62 3.57 12.05
C PRO A 24 -3.93 3.07 10.63
N VAL A 25 -3.30 1.97 10.21
CA VAL A 25 -3.43 1.44 8.83
C VAL A 25 -4.89 1.23 8.43
N ARG A 26 -5.73 0.72 9.35
CA ARG A 26 -7.17 0.53 9.09
C ARG A 26 -7.88 1.84 8.71
N GLN A 27 -7.52 2.95 9.34
CA GLN A 27 -8.09 4.26 9.03
C GLN A 27 -7.61 4.74 7.65
N ARG A 28 -6.30 4.60 7.37
CA ARG A 28 -5.75 4.95 6.06
C ARG A 28 -6.43 4.17 4.93
N VAL A 29 -6.67 2.87 5.11
CA VAL A 29 -7.35 2.04 4.11
C VAL A 29 -8.79 2.51 3.85
N LYS A 30 -9.52 2.97 4.88
CA LYS A 30 -10.86 3.56 4.69
C LYS A 30 -10.82 4.83 3.84
N GLU A 31 -9.82 5.69 4.05
CA GLU A 31 -9.61 6.89 3.23
C GLU A 31 -9.30 6.53 1.77
N GLN A 32 -8.47 5.51 1.56
CA GLN A 32 -8.10 5.04 0.23
C GLN A 32 -9.29 4.44 -0.54
N ARG A 33 -10.15 3.71 0.16
CA ARG A 33 -11.42 3.21 -0.39
C ARG A 33 -12.33 4.35 -0.87
N SER A 34 -12.22 5.53 -0.28
CA SER A 34 -12.98 6.72 -0.66
C SER A 34 -12.37 7.46 -1.88
N GLY A 35 -11.34 6.90 -2.51
CA GLY A 35 -10.71 7.47 -3.71
C GLY A 35 -9.50 8.37 -3.44
N GLY A 36 -9.03 8.47 -2.18
CA GLY A 36 -7.93 9.37 -1.79
C GLY A 36 -6.53 8.95 -2.24
N THR A 37 -6.36 7.96 -3.12
CA THR A 37 -5.03 7.54 -3.63
C THR A 37 -5.09 7.23 -5.11
N ILE A 38 -4.50 8.12 -5.91
CA ILE A 38 -4.49 8.08 -7.38
C ILE A 38 -3.93 6.74 -7.89
N ALA A 39 -2.85 6.24 -7.29
CA ALA A 39 -2.16 5.03 -7.74
C ALA A 39 -3.04 3.77 -7.76
N ILE A 40 -4.04 3.69 -6.88
CA ILE A 40 -4.98 2.56 -6.76
C ILE A 40 -6.42 2.97 -7.06
N ARG A 41 -6.63 4.10 -7.74
CA ARG A 41 -7.96 4.62 -8.06
C ARG A 41 -8.75 3.69 -8.98
N HIS A 42 -8.06 2.90 -9.81
CA HIS A 42 -8.68 1.92 -10.69
C HIS A 42 -9.14 0.64 -9.98
N TRP A 43 -8.83 0.47 -8.69
CA TRP A 43 -9.32 -0.67 -7.91
C TRP A 43 -10.79 -0.48 -7.57
N ASN A 44 -11.58 -1.52 -7.86
CA ASN A 44 -12.99 -1.50 -7.52
C ASN A 44 -13.20 -2.14 -6.15
N TRP A 45 -13.20 -1.32 -5.10
CA TRP A 45 -13.36 -1.79 -3.71
C TRP A 45 -14.70 -2.48 -3.40
N ALA A 46 -15.68 -2.43 -4.30
CA ALA A 46 -16.94 -3.16 -4.16
C ALA A 46 -16.90 -4.54 -4.84
N ARG A 47 -15.99 -4.77 -5.79
CA ARG A 47 -15.94 -6.00 -6.62
C ARG A 47 -14.64 -6.79 -6.48
N ASP A 48 -13.53 -6.11 -6.20
CA ASP A 48 -12.21 -6.71 -6.08
C ASP A 48 -12.00 -7.29 -4.66
N ASP A 49 -11.36 -8.47 -4.54
CA ASP A 49 -10.88 -8.99 -3.24
C ASP A 49 -9.62 -8.20 -2.85
N ILE A 50 -9.82 -7.13 -2.07
CA ILE A 50 -8.76 -6.27 -1.59
C ILE A 50 -8.53 -6.51 -0.10
N ARG A 51 -7.31 -6.90 0.26
CA ARG A 51 -6.89 -7.10 1.65
C ARG A 51 -5.74 -6.18 2.00
N TYR A 52 -5.59 -5.86 3.28
CA TYR A 52 -4.48 -5.07 3.78
C TYR A 52 -3.71 -5.83 4.86
N ARG A 53 -2.41 -5.55 4.96
CA ARG A 53 -1.56 -6.05 6.04
C ARG A 53 -0.59 -4.96 6.50
N THR A 54 -0.47 -4.80 7.81
CA THR A 54 0.58 -3.97 8.41
C THR A 54 1.90 -4.75 8.42
N LEU A 55 2.97 -4.12 7.94
CA LEU A 55 4.31 -4.71 7.81
C LEU A 55 5.31 -4.16 8.83
N ALA A 56 5.05 -2.95 9.33
CA ALA A 56 5.76 -2.36 10.46
C ALA A 56 4.92 -1.22 11.05
N THR A 57 5.15 -0.95 12.34
CA THR A 57 4.52 0.13 13.07
C THR A 57 5.57 0.97 13.79
N GLY A 58 5.31 2.26 13.96
CA GLY A 58 6.16 3.13 14.79
C GLY A 58 7.58 3.38 14.25
N LEU A 59 7.80 3.26 12.95
CA LEU A 59 9.12 3.51 12.36
C LEU A 59 9.38 5.02 12.23
N PRO A 60 10.63 5.49 12.38
CA PRO A 60 11.02 6.82 11.93
C PRO A 60 10.67 7.02 10.45
N ASP A 61 10.32 8.25 10.07
CA ASP A 61 9.86 8.59 8.72
C ASP A 61 10.77 8.06 7.61
N SER A 62 12.07 8.38 7.67
CA SER A 62 13.08 7.93 6.71
C SER A 62 13.13 6.40 6.60
N LYS A 63 13.10 5.69 7.72
CA LYS A 63 13.10 4.22 7.76
C LYS A 63 11.81 3.61 7.21
N ALA A 64 10.67 4.26 7.43
CA ALA A 64 9.39 3.82 6.89
C ALA A 64 9.35 3.94 5.36
N ILE A 65 9.82 5.07 4.84
CA ILE A 65 9.95 5.34 3.40
C ILE A 65 10.92 4.36 2.75
N GLU A 66 12.13 4.21 3.31
CA GLU A 66 13.13 3.26 2.82
C GLU A 66 12.58 1.83 2.79
N LYS A 67 11.89 1.41 3.85
CA LYS A 67 11.27 0.08 3.92
C LYS A 67 10.18 -0.10 2.87
N ALA A 68 9.34 0.90 2.64
CA ALA A 68 8.31 0.85 1.60
C ALA A 68 8.94 0.71 0.20
N HIS A 69 9.92 1.55 -0.14
CA HIS A 69 10.63 1.46 -1.42
C HIS A 69 11.36 0.13 -1.61
N LYS A 70 12.00 -0.38 -0.55
CA LYS A 70 12.64 -1.70 -0.55
C LYS A 70 11.64 -2.85 -0.76
N LEU A 71 10.37 -2.67 -0.41
CA LEU A 71 9.32 -3.64 -0.67
C LEU A 71 8.77 -3.50 -2.09
N GLU A 72 8.61 -2.27 -2.58
CA GLU A 72 8.18 -1.98 -3.95
C GLU A 72 9.15 -2.57 -4.99
N SER A 73 10.46 -2.46 -4.73
CA SER A 73 11.52 -2.95 -5.63
C SER A 73 11.66 -4.47 -5.68
N ARG A 74 11.03 -5.21 -4.76
CA ARG A 74 11.07 -6.68 -4.80
C ARG A 74 10.30 -7.20 -6.00
N LYS A 75 10.79 -8.29 -6.58
CA LYS A 75 10.06 -9.02 -7.62
C LYS A 75 8.69 -9.46 -7.07
N PRO A 76 7.58 -9.13 -7.75
CA PRO A 76 6.27 -9.63 -7.35
C PRO A 76 6.13 -11.12 -7.66
N PRO A 77 5.18 -11.82 -7.00
CA PRO A 77 4.83 -13.18 -7.37
C PRO A 77 4.48 -13.29 -8.87
N LYS A 78 4.58 -14.49 -9.45
CA LYS A 78 4.29 -14.69 -10.88
C LYS A 78 2.88 -14.20 -11.23
N GLY A 79 2.78 -13.34 -12.23
CA GLY A 79 1.52 -12.75 -12.68
C GLY A 79 0.97 -11.66 -11.76
N TRP A 80 1.74 -11.20 -10.77
CA TRP A 80 1.41 -10.04 -9.96
C TRP A 80 2.16 -8.79 -10.41
N LYS A 81 1.55 -7.62 -10.21
CA LYS A 81 2.16 -6.31 -10.46
C LYS A 81 2.27 -5.50 -9.18
N THR A 82 3.42 -4.87 -8.96
CA THR A 82 3.55 -3.84 -7.93
C THR A 82 3.10 -2.50 -8.52
N ILE A 83 2.14 -1.87 -7.87
CA ILE A 83 1.72 -0.49 -8.14
C ILE A 83 2.63 0.43 -7.35
N GLN A 84 3.42 1.24 -8.05
CA GLN A 84 4.25 2.27 -7.43
C GLN A 84 3.43 3.54 -7.26
N THR A 85 3.55 4.17 -6.10
CA THR A 85 3.05 5.53 -5.96
C THR A 85 3.93 6.42 -6.84
N GLY A 86 3.35 7.20 -7.76
CA GLY A 86 4.10 8.14 -8.58
C GLY A 86 4.76 9.19 -7.68
N GLY A 87 6.00 8.92 -7.27
CA GLY A 87 6.86 9.89 -6.62
C GLY A 87 7.48 10.77 -7.70
N ARG A 88 6.91 11.96 -7.87
CA ARG A 88 7.64 13.13 -8.33
C ARG A 88 7.25 14.29 -7.44
#